data_AF-A0A914UZ45-F1
#
_entry.id   AF-A0A914UZ45-F1
#
_cell.length_a   1.000
_cell.length_b   1.000
_cell.length_c   1.000
_cell.angle_alpha   90.00
_cell.angle_beta   90.00
_cell.angle_gamma   90.00
#
_symmetry.space_group_name_H-M   'P 1'
#
loop_
_entity.id
_entity.type
_entity.pdbx_description
1 polymer ?
#
loop_
_entity_poly.entity_id
_entity_poly.type
_entity_poly.pdbx_seq_one_letter_code
_entity_poly.pdbx_strand_id
1 'polypeptide(L)'
;MAFVASHGNWTVVCAFSSAYVLTRKNAALSPFKCIDLAADEANEKANEKANDVEKKKTNPVVKDIQALCCRFSRDGSLFAVATNRKKCLIFDGNTWTQLFSLDLPKAPTAVDFAIAHEKRLVVADRAGNVIHFPLKADVEPRSDAEDDEGTAIKHGGAMILGHLSMVLDVKLTADERFLLTTDRDEKVRVSNYPQAFVIHSFCLGHTQFVRSIV
;
A
#
# COMPACT_ATOMS: atom_id res chain seq x y z
N MET A 1 0.29 -15.41 -7.25
CA MET A 1 -0.50 -14.26 -7.74
C MET A 1 0.47 -13.18 -8.16
N ALA A 2 0.19 -12.46 -9.25
CA ALA A 2 1.04 -11.37 -9.74
C ALA A 2 0.21 -10.09 -9.85
N PHE A 3 0.85 -8.95 -9.61
CA PHE A 3 0.25 -7.63 -9.67
C PHE A 3 1.00 -6.81 -10.69
N VAL A 4 0.26 -6.05 -11.51
CA VAL A 4 0.82 -5.24 -12.56
C VAL A 4 0.37 -3.80 -12.36
N ALA A 5 1.32 -2.88 -12.39
CA ALA A 5 1.07 -1.45 -12.38
C ALA A 5 1.84 -0.81 -13.53
N SER A 6 1.31 0.24 -14.13
CA SER A 6 2.00 0.98 -15.19
C SER A 6 1.76 2.47 -15.05
N HIS A 7 2.80 3.26 -15.32
CA HIS A 7 2.75 4.71 -15.38
C HIS A 7 3.80 5.21 -16.38
N GLY A 8 3.39 6.05 -17.33
CA GLY A 8 4.27 6.55 -18.39
C GLY A 8 4.95 5.40 -19.16
N ASN A 9 6.28 5.38 -19.14
CA ASN A 9 7.10 4.34 -19.78
C ASN A 9 7.43 3.16 -18.87
N TRP A 10 6.94 3.15 -17.64
CA TRP A 10 7.27 2.12 -16.65
C TRP A 10 6.11 1.14 -16.49
N THR A 11 6.45 -0.14 -16.47
CA THR A 11 5.55 -1.22 -16.09
C THR A 11 6.24 -2.05 -15.03
N VAL A 12 5.58 -2.28 -13.91
CA VAL A 12 6.11 -3.12 -12.83
C VAL A 12 5.24 -4.35 -12.68
N VAL A 13 5.87 -5.52 -12.65
CA VAL A 13 5.23 -6.80 -12.36
C VAL A 13 5.75 -7.29 -11.02
N CYS A 14 4.89 -7.26 -10.00
CA CYS A 14 5.20 -7.81 -8.69
C CYS A 14 4.69 -9.25 -8.62
N ALA A 15 5.58 -10.22 -8.45
CA ALA A 15 5.25 -11.63 -8.36
C ALA A 15 6.10 -12.28 -7.26
N PHE A 16 5.44 -12.98 -6.33
CA PHE A 16 6.09 -13.56 -5.15
C PHE A 16 6.94 -12.52 -4.41
N SER A 17 8.22 -12.79 -4.19
CA SER A 17 9.17 -11.92 -3.48
C SER A 17 9.88 -10.91 -4.38
N SER A 18 9.49 -10.77 -5.65
CA SER A 18 10.20 -9.92 -6.61
C SER A 18 9.29 -8.90 -7.28
N ALA A 19 9.82 -7.70 -7.54
CA ALA A 19 9.21 -6.71 -8.42
C ALA A 19 10.11 -6.48 -9.64
N TYR A 20 9.61 -6.87 -10.81
CA TYR A 20 10.28 -6.70 -12.10
C TYR A 20 9.86 -5.37 -12.71
N VAL A 21 10.81 -4.44 -12.76
CA VAL A 21 10.65 -3.14 -13.40
C VAL A 21 11.02 -3.28 -14.87
N LEU A 22 10.07 -2.94 -15.73
CA LEU A 22 10.18 -2.97 -17.18
C LEU A 22 10.06 -1.53 -17.71
N THR A 23 10.85 -1.20 -18.72
CA THR A 23 10.71 0.04 -19.48
C THR A 23 10.07 -0.24 -20.83
N ARG A 24 9.17 0.62 -21.27
CA ARG A 24 8.51 0.57 -22.57
C ARG A 24 9.23 1.48 -23.56
N LYS A 25 9.74 0.90 -24.64
CA LYS A 25 10.30 1.63 -25.79
C LYS A 25 9.73 1.06 -27.07
N ASN A 26 9.19 1.90 -27.96
CA ASN A 26 8.60 1.49 -29.24
C ASN A 26 7.61 0.33 -29.12
N ALA A 27 6.70 0.41 -28.14
CA ALA A 27 5.73 -0.63 -27.80
C ALA A 27 6.29 -1.99 -27.30
N ALA A 28 7.60 -2.15 -27.20
CA ALA A 28 8.24 -3.32 -26.58
C ALA A 28 8.56 -3.05 -25.10
N LEU A 29 8.40 -4.09 -24.27
CA LEU A 29 8.86 -4.08 -22.88
C LEU A 29 10.25 -4.69 -22.81
N SER A 30 11.17 -3.97 -22.16
CA SER A 30 12.51 -4.47 -21.86
C SER A 30 12.77 -4.43 -20.34
N PRO A 31 13.41 -5.47 -19.76
CA PRO A 31 13.80 -5.45 -18.36
C PRO A 31 14.70 -4.26 -18.03
N PHE A 32 14.42 -3.59 -16.92
CA PHE A 32 15.23 -2.49 -16.40
C PHE A 32 15.88 -2.84 -15.07
N LYS A 33 15.10 -3.33 -14.10
CA LYS A 33 15.58 -3.69 -12.76
C LYS A 33 14.74 -4.82 -12.17
N CYS A 34 15.35 -5.68 -11.36
CA CYS A 34 14.64 -6.62 -10.49
C CYS A 34 14.88 -6.20 -9.04
N ILE A 35 13.81 -5.98 -8.29
CA ILE A 35 13.84 -5.62 -6.87
C ILE A 35 13.52 -6.88 -6.06
N ASP A 36 14.37 -7.19 -5.08
CA ASP A 36 14.15 -8.29 -4.13
C ASP A 36 13.49 -7.74 -2.87
N LEU A 37 12.18 -7.92 -2.78
CA LEU A 37 11.36 -7.41 -1.69
C LEU A 37 11.80 -7.99 -0.33
N ALA A 38 12.42 -9.17 -0.31
CA ALA A 38 12.90 -9.78 0.92
C ALA A 38 14.20 -9.15 1.43
N ALA A 39 15.12 -8.82 0.53
CA ALA A 39 16.35 -8.13 0.87
C ALA A 39 16.06 -6.69 1.32
N ASP A 40 15.16 -6.00 0.63
CA ASP A 40 14.77 -4.62 0.90
C ASP A 40 14.06 -4.46 2.27
N GLU A 41 13.17 -5.41 2.64
CA GLU A 41 12.60 -5.47 4.01
C GLU A 41 13.64 -5.80 5.10
N ALA A 42 14.71 -6.53 4.77
CA ALA A 42 15.74 -6.92 5.73
C ALA A 42 16.75 -5.79 6.00
N ASN A 43 17.13 -5.04 4.96
CA ASN A 43 18.04 -3.91 5.07
C ASN A 43 17.49 -2.79 5.96
N GLU A 44 16.18 -2.57 5.94
CA GLU A 44 15.53 -1.61 6.83
C GLU A 44 15.70 -2.00 8.31
N LYS A 45 15.49 -3.27 8.66
CA LYS A 45 15.70 -3.76 10.04
C LYS A 45 17.14 -3.64 10.51
N ALA A 46 18.11 -3.71 9.61
CA ALA A 46 19.51 -3.51 9.95
C ALA A 46 19.79 -2.02 10.28
N ASN A 47 19.14 -1.11 9.57
CA ASN A 47 19.24 0.33 9.80
C ASN A 47 18.53 0.75 11.11
N GLU A 48 17.36 0.16 11.42
CA GLU A 48 16.65 0.37 12.69
C GLU A 48 17.45 -0.16 13.89
N LYS A 49 18.08 -1.34 13.77
CA LYS A 49 18.88 -1.97 14.83
C LYS A 49 20.24 -1.31 15.08
N ALA A 50 20.71 -0.45 14.19
CA ALA A 50 21.92 0.35 14.44
C ALA A 50 21.69 1.41 15.54
N ASN A 51 20.44 1.72 15.88
CA ASN A 51 20.06 2.68 16.91
C ASN A 51 19.65 2.06 18.27
N ASP A 52 19.70 0.74 18.42
CA ASP A 52 19.35 0.08 19.69
C ASP A 52 20.27 -1.12 19.95
N VAL A 53 21.15 -1.00 20.94
CA VAL A 53 22.07 -2.08 21.32
C VAL A 53 21.35 -3.02 22.29
N GLU A 54 20.93 -4.21 21.82
CA GLU A 54 21.35 -5.51 22.37
C GLU A 54 20.74 -6.73 21.65
N LYS A 55 21.43 -7.86 21.81
CA LYS A 55 21.43 -9.06 20.96
C LYS A 55 20.20 -9.98 21.10
N LYS A 56 19.82 -10.60 19.98
CA LYS A 56 19.68 -12.07 19.86
C LYS A 56 19.83 -12.52 18.39
N LYS A 57 20.92 -13.24 18.09
CA LYS A 57 21.15 -13.89 16.79
C LYS A 57 20.29 -15.17 16.73
N THR A 58 19.16 -15.07 16.05
CA THR A 58 18.48 -16.23 15.46
C THR A 58 18.62 -16.08 13.96
N ASN A 59 19.08 -17.12 13.26
CA ASN A 59 19.07 -17.11 11.79
C ASN A 59 17.61 -16.90 11.35
N PRO A 60 17.27 -15.81 10.64
CA PRO A 60 15.90 -15.59 10.26
C PRO A 60 15.58 -16.64 9.20
N VAL A 61 14.69 -17.58 9.55
CA VAL A 61 13.92 -18.31 8.55
C VAL A 61 13.23 -17.24 7.72
N VAL A 62 13.70 -17.03 6.48
CA VAL A 62 13.04 -16.10 5.56
C VAL A 62 11.69 -16.74 5.23
N LYS A 63 10.66 -16.40 6.02
CA LYS A 63 9.26 -16.70 5.67
C LYS A 63 9.01 -16.16 4.26
N ASP A 64 8.43 -16.94 3.36
CA ASP A 64 8.13 -16.52 1.99
C ASP A 64 7.47 -15.13 1.97
N ILE A 65 8.20 -14.14 1.45
CA ILE A 65 7.68 -12.78 1.22
C ILE A 65 6.91 -12.81 -0.08
N GLN A 66 5.70 -12.25 -0.05
CA GLN A 66 4.83 -12.18 -1.22
C GLN A 66 4.25 -10.78 -1.33
N ALA A 67 4.40 -10.16 -2.49
CA ALA A 67 3.65 -8.97 -2.85
C ALA A 67 2.14 -9.29 -2.82
N LEU A 68 1.35 -8.40 -2.24
CA LEU A 68 -0.11 -8.51 -2.12
C LEU A 68 -0.86 -7.43 -2.91
N CYS A 69 -0.21 -6.30 -3.18
CA CYS A 69 -0.70 -5.25 -4.06
C CYS A 69 0.44 -4.28 -4.38
N CYS A 70 0.29 -3.52 -5.46
CA CYS A 70 1.21 -2.45 -5.82
C CYS A 70 0.50 -1.33 -6.57
N ARG A 71 1.07 -0.12 -6.52
CA ARG A 71 0.48 1.07 -7.16
C ARG A 71 1.52 2.14 -7.43
N PHE A 72 1.35 2.88 -8.51
CA PHE A 72 2.06 4.15 -8.72
C PHE A 72 1.26 5.30 -8.13
N SER A 73 1.95 6.34 -7.67
CA SER A 73 1.31 7.64 -7.51
C SER A 73 0.83 8.18 -8.86
N ARG A 74 -0.17 9.07 -8.84
CA ARG A 74 -0.79 9.60 -10.07
C ARG A 74 0.19 10.31 -10.99
N ASP A 75 1.20 10.97 -10.42
CA ASP A 75 2.29 11.65 -11.13
C ASP A 75 3.47 10.72 -11.47
N GLY A 76 3.46 9.47 -10.99
CA GLY A 76 4.52 8.49 -11.19
C GLY A 76 5.79 8.73 -10.35
N SER A 77 5.79 9.72 -9.45
CA SER A 77 6.95 10.03 -8.62
C SER A 77 7.23 8.96 -7.57
N LEU A 78 6.21 8.20 -7.15
CA LEU A 78 6.31 7.16 -6.13
C LEU A 78 5.72 5.84 -6.61
N PHE A 79 6.25 4.75 -6.07
CA PHE A 79 5.73 3.41 -6.27
C PHE A 79 5.65 2.67 -4.94
N ALA A 80 4.49 2.09 -4.64
CA ALA A 80 4.25 1.31 -3.43
C ALA A 80 4.10 -0.18 -3.76
N VAL A 81 4.68 -1.03 -2.92
CA VAL A 81 4.43 -2.48 -2.90
C VAL A 81 4.14 -2.90 -1.47
N ALA A 82 2.98 -3.51 -1.23
CA ALA A 82 2.63 -4.05 0.07
C ALA A 82 2.78 -5.58 0.09
N THR A 83 3.21 -6.14 1.22
CA THR A 83 3.58 -7.55 1.33
C THR A 83 2.77 -8.30 2.38
N ASN A 84 2.82 -9.63 2.32
CA ASN A 84 2.22 -10.54 3.31
C ASN A 84 2.85 -10.46 4.71
N ARG A 85 3.93 -9.69 4.87
CA ARG A 85 4.54 -9.41 6.18
C ARG A 85 4.01 -8.13 6.84
N LYS A 86 2.90 -7.58 6.33
CA LYS A 86 2.29 -6.34 6.81
C LYS A 86 3.26 -5.16 6.72
N LYS A 87 4.04 -5.11 5.64
CA LYS A 87 4.93 -4.01 5.29
C LYS A 87 4.43 -3.37 3.99
N CYS A 88 4.60 -2.07 3.84
CA CYS A 88 4.48 -1.39 2.55
C CYS A 88 5.79 -0.68 2.24
N LEU A 89 6.49 -1.15 1.21
CA LEU A 89 7.74 -0.56 0.73
C LEU A 89 7.43 0.56 -0.25
N ILE A 90 8.05 1.73 -0.05
CA ILE A 90 7.89 2.91 -0.90
C ILE A 90 9.19 3.15 -1.67
N PHE A 91 9.07 3.25 -2.99
CA PHE A 91 10.18 3.48 -3.91
C PHE A 91 10.00 4.81 -4.64
N ASP A 92 11.12 5.42 -5.03
CA ASP A 92 11.12 6.46 -6.04
C ASP A 92 10.77 5.86 -7.41
N GLY A 93 9.77 6.43 -8.08
CA GLY A 93 9.21 5.88 -9.32
C GLY A 93 10.11 6.04 -10.56
N ASN A 94 11.22 6.76 -10.46
CA ASN A 94 12.15 6.99 -11.57
C ASN A 94 13.47 6.24 -11.39
N THR A 95 14.05 6.32 -10.20
CA THR A 95 15.35 5.73 -9.83
C THR A 95 15.22 4.33 -9.24
N TRP A 96 14.01 3.95 -8.81
CA TRP A 96 13.71 2.64 -8.22
C TRP A 96 14.51 2.35 -6.95
N THR A 97 14.90 3.40 -6.22
CA THR A 97 15.52 3.29 -4.90
C THR A 97 14.43 3.22 -3.84
N GLN A 98 14.57 2.32 -2.87
CA GLN A 98 13.68 2.31 -1.71
C GLN A 98 13.90 3.59 -0.91
N LEU A 99 12.80 4.28 -0.61
CA LEU A 99 12.78 5.51 0.19
C LEU A 99 12.59 5.18 1.67
N PHE A 100 11.59 4.37 2.01
CA PHE A 100 11.26 3.92 3.36
C PHE A 100 10.22 2.79 3.29
N SER A 101 9.85 2.20 4.43
CA SER A 101 8.66 1.36 4.53
C SER A 101 7.72 1.77 5.66
N LEU A 102 6.50 1.27 5.58
CA LEU A 102 5.47 1.41 6.60
C LEU A 102 5.14 0.04 7.19
N ASP A 103 5.09 -0.03 8.52
CA ASP A 103 4.46 -1.15 9.23
C ASP A 103 2.94 -0.98 9.19
N LEU A 104 2.24 -2.03 8.76
CA LEU A 104 0.79 -2.08 8.65
C LEU A 104 0.20 -2.92 9.80
N PRO A 105 -0.95 -2.54 10.37
CA PRO A 105 -1.55 -3.30 11.47
C PRO A 105 -2.06 -4.67 11.03
N LYS A 106 -2.67 -4.74 9.83
CA LYS A 106 -3.24 -5.97 9.26
C LYS A 106 -2.73 -6.22 7.84
N ALA A 107 -3.11 -7.38 7.28
CA ALA A 107 -2.64 -7.80 5.96
C ALA A 107 -3.26 -6.92 4.84
N PRO A 108 -2.44 -6.21 4.05
CA PRO A 108 -2.94 -5.30 3.02
C PRO A 108 -3.63 -6.03 1.87
N THR A 109 -4.63 -5.40 1.28
CA THR A 109 -5.35 -5.90 0.10
C THR A 109 -5.23 -4.96 -1.10
N ALA A 110 -5.11 -3.66 -0.85
CA ALA A 110 -4.94 -2.63 -1.87
C ALA A 110 -4.30 -1.36 -1.27
N VAL A 111 -3.67 -0.58 -2.14
CA VAL A 111 -3.06 0.71 -1.79
C VAL A 111 -3.34 1.75 -2.88
N ASP A 112 -3.48 3.01 -2.50
CA ASP A 112 -3.54 4.14 -3.43
C ASP A 112 -2.89 5.40 -2.84
N PHE A 113 -2.48 6.32 -3.71
CA PHE A 113 -1.79 7.54 -3.32
C PHE A 113 -2.71 8.76 -3.36
N ALA A 114 -2.77 9.50 -2.26
CA ALA A 114 -3.27 10.88 -2.21
C ALA A 114 -2.08 11.83 -2.20
N ILE A 115 -1.76 12.46 -3.32
CA ILE A 115 -0.57 13.30 -3.48
C ILE A 115 -0.87 14.73 -3.93
N ALA A 116 -2.12 15.07 -4.25
CA ALA A 116 -2.49 16.41 -4.70
C ALA A 116 -2.44 17.45 -3.57
N HIS A 117 -2.81 17.06 -2.35
CA HIS A 117 -2.86 17.96 -1.19
C HIS A 117 -1.93 17.52 -0.06
N GLU A 118 -2.33 16.46 0.65
CA GLU A 118 -1.62 15.95 1.82
C GLU A 118 -1.04 14.59 1.43
N LYS A 119 0.24 14.58 1.03
CA LYS A 119 0.97 13.38 0.57
C LYS A 119 0.79 12.22 1.55
N ARG A 120 -0.11 11.30 1.20
CA ARG A 120 -0.55 10.16 2.01
C ARG A 120 -0.65 8.91 1.15
N LEU A 121 -0.41 7.77 1.79
CA LEU A 121 -0.75 6.46 1.28
C LEU A 121 -2.05 6.00 1.93
N VAL A 122 -3.04 5.64 1.14
CA VAL A 122 -4.26 4.97 1.60
C VAL A 122 -4.03 3.47 1.47
N VAL A 123 -4.26 2.72 2.54
CA VAL A 123 -4.09 1.28 2.61
C VAL A 123 -5.40 0.64 3.06
N ALA A 124 -5.89 -0.32 2.30
CA ALA A 124 -6.97 -1.21 2.70
C ALA A 124 -6.42 -2.56 3.16
N ASP A 125 -7.14 -3.21 4.08
CA ASP A 125 -6.75 -4.51 4.61
C ASP A 125 -7.87 -5.56 4.65
N ARG A 126 -7.47 -6.78 5.04
CA ARG A 126 -8.37 -7.94 5.15
C ARG A 126 -9.41 -7.87 6.25
N ALA A 127 -9.21 -7.03 7.26
CA ALA A 127 -10.16 -6.83 8.35
C ALA A 127 -11.30 -5.90 7.94
N GLY A 128 -11.18 -5.24 6.78
CA GLY A 128 -12.17 -4.29 6.29
C GLY A 128 -11.77 -2.84 6.56
N ASN A 129 -10.58 -2.58 7.11
CA ASN A 129 -10.16 -1.24 7.48
C ASN A 129 -9.50 -0.53 6.32
N VAL A 130 -9.68 0.78 6.30
CA VAL A 130 -8.95 1.70 5.42
C VAL A 130 -8.28 2.76 6.25
N ILE A 131 -6.96 2.84 6.11
CA ILE A 131 -6.05 3.65 6.92
C ILE A 131 -5.26 4.53 5.98
N HIS A 132 -5.06 5.79 6.34
CA HIS A 132 -4.10 6.63 5.65
C HIS A 132 -2.80 6.75 6.44
N PHE A 133 -1.68 6.82 5.74
CA PHE A 133 -0.35 7.01 6.32
C PHE A 133 0.30 8.25 5.70
N PRO A 134 0.91 9.14 6.49
CA PRO A 134 1.72 10.22 5.94
C PRO A 134 2.94 9.66 5.20
N LEU A 135 3.28 10.23 4.04
CA LEU A 135 4.47 9.85 3.26
C LEU A 135 5.72 10.60 3.71
N LYS A 136 5.96 10.65 5.03
CA LYS A 136 7.18 11.19 5.64
C LYS A 136 7.72 10.16 6.62
N ALA A 137 9.03 9.87 6.55
CA ALA A 137 9.66 8.76 7.25
C ALA A 137 9.61 8.85 8.79
N ASP A 138 9.34 10.03 9.36
CA ASP A 138 9.50 10.30 10.79
C ASP A 138 8.25 10.92 11.44
N VAL A 139 7.05 10.51 11.01
CA VAL A 139 5.84 10.94 11.71
C VAL A 139 5.60 10.00 12.89
N GLU A 140 5.84 10.53 14.09
CA GLU A 140 5.54 9.84 15.34
C GLU A 140 4.09 9.31 15.31
N PRO A 141 3.85 8.08 15.82
CA PRO A 141 2.50 7.57 16.01
C PRO A 141 1.65 8.59 16.73
N ARG A 142 0.45 8.85 16.23
CA ARG A 142 -0.50 9.66 16.99
C ARG A 142 -0.96 8.82 18.18
N SER A 143 -0.94 9.39 19.37
CA SER A 143 -1.28 8.69 20.62
C SER A 143 -2.72 8.17 20.67
N ASP A 144 -3.59 8.67 19.80
CA ASP A 144 -5.01 8.32 19.66
C ASP A 144 -5.29 7.42 18.46
N ALA A 145 -4.30 7.11 17.62
CA ALA A 145 -4.48 6.25 16.46
C ALA A 145 -4.29 4.78 16.85
N GLU A 146 -5.38 4.14 17.25
CA GLU A 146 -5.43 2.71 17.55
C GLU A 146 -6.16 1.95 16.43
N ASP A 147 -5.78 0.68 16.23
CA ASP A 147 -6.60 -0.24 15.44
C ASP A 147 -7.82 -0.71 16.25
N ASP A 148 -8.71 -1.50 15.63
CA ASP A 148 -9.93 -2.00 16.31
C ASP A 148 -9.65 -2.87 17.54
N GLU A 149 -8.40 -3.32 17.73
CA GLU A 149 -7.95 -4.11 18.88
C GLU A 149 -7.26 -3.25 19.96
N GLY A 150 -7.27 -1.91 19.81
CA GLY A 150 -6.62 -0.99 20.73
C GLY A 150 -5.10 -0.95 20.58
N THR A 151 -4.56 -1.43 19.46
CA THR A 151 -3.11 -1.42 19.21
C THR A 151 -2.72 -0.14 18.48
N ALA A 152 -1.73 0.59 19.01
CA ALA A 152 -1.22 1.79 18.36
C ALA A 152 -0.77 1.54 16.91
N ILE A 153 -1.27 2.36 16.00
CA ILE A 153 -0.91 2.36 14.58
C ILE A 153 0.41 3.13 14.44
N LYS A 154 1.45 2.44 13.99
CA LYS A 154 2.78 3.03 13.76
C LYS A 154 2.77 4.02 12.59
N HIS A 155 3.88 4.77 12.46
CA HIS A 155 4.14 5.68 11.32
C HIS A 155 3.08 6.75 11.11
N GLY A 156 2.42 7.20 12.19
CA GLY A 156 1.38 8.22 12.15
C GLY A 156 0.13 7.84 11.35
N GLY A 157 -0.12 6.54 11.16
CA GLY A 157 -1.31 6.07 10.44
C GLY A 157 -2.59 6.40 11.20
N ALA A 158 -3.70 6.64 10.47
CA ALA A 158 -5.01 6.86 11.08
C ALA A 158 -6.11 6.19 10.26
N MET A 159 -7.02 5.49 10.95
CA MET A 159 -8.17 4.86 10.32
C MET A 159 -9.15 5.94 9.83
N ILE A 160 -9.62 5.80 8.59
CA ILE A 160 -10.52 6.78 7.96
C ILE A 160 -11.90 6.23 7.66
N LEU A 161 -12.03 4.91 7.45
CA LEU A 161 -13.30 4.19 7.36
C LEU A 161 -13.10 2.68 7.58
N GLY A 162 -14.21 1.97 7.77
CA GLY A 162 -14.25 0.50 7.86
C GLY A 162 -15.43 -0.12 7.11
N HIS A 163 -15.22 -1.34 6.62
CA HIS A 163 -16.22 -2.25 6.09
C HIS A 163 -16.39 -3.42 7.06
N LEU A 164 -17.57 -4.06 7.05
CA LEU A 164 -17.79 -5.28 7.83
C LEU A 164 -17.10 -6.50 7.21
N SER A 165 -16.83 -6.45 5.91
CA SER A 165 -16.10 -7.49 5.19
C SER A 165 -14.81 -6.95 4.60
N MET A 166 -13.97 -7.88 4.15
CA MET A 166 -12.69 -7.60 3.52
C MET A 166 -12.83 -6.56 2.40
N VAL A 167 -12.10 -5.46 2.52
CA VAL A 167 -11.94 -4.50 1.43
C VAL A 167 -11.02 -5.11 0.38
N LEU A 168 -11.42 -5.06 -0.89
CA LEU A 168 -10.74 -5.70 -2.00
C LEU A 168 -9.93 -4.70 -2.84
N ASP A 169 -10.41 -3.47 -3.01
CA ASP A 169 -9.70 -2.40 -3.71
C ASP A 169 -9.99 -1.02 -3.10
N VAL A 170 -9.05 -0.09 -3.30
CA VAL A 170 -9.18 1.34 -2.97
C VAL A 170 -8.77 2.18 -4.18
N LYS A 171 -9.54 3.24 -4.45
CA LYS A 171 -9.23 4.18 -5.52
C LYS A 171 -9.62 5.61 -5.16
N LEU A 172 -8.68 6.53 -5.30
CA LEU A 172 -8.96 7.95 -5.25
C LEU A 172 -9.31 8.50 -6.63
N THR A 173 -10.31 9.36 -6.64
CA THR A 173 -10.65 10.22 -7.78
C THR A 173 -9.49 11.17 -8.13
N ALA A 174 -9.49 11.69 -9.36
CA ALA A 174 -8.37 12.51 -9.85
C ALA A 174 -8.18 13.83 -9.13
N ASP A 175 -9.27 14.39 -8.63
CA ASP A 175 -9.33 15.57 -7.81
C ASP A 175 -9.24 15.26 -6.31
N GLU A 176 -9.03 13.99 -5.94
CA GLU A 176 -8.97 13.49 -4.56
C GLU A 176 -10.18 13.90 -3.70
N ARG A 177 -11.35 14.16 -4.31
CA ARG A 177 -12.57 14.51 -3.56
C ARG A 177 -13.31 13.30 -3.01
N PHE A 178 -13.14 12.16 -3.66
CA PHE A 178 -13.79 10.91 -3.29
C PHE A 178 -12.81 9.75 -3.24
N LEU A 179 -13.01 8.91 -2.22
CA LEU A 179 -12.38 7.61 -2.05
C LEU A 179 -13.41 6.53 -2.33
N LEU A 180 -13.10 5.66 -3.28
CA LEU A 180 -13.88 4.49 -3.61
C LEU A 180 -13.27 3.27 -2.95
N THR A 181 -14.12 2.42 -2.39
CA THR A 181 -13.73 1.15 -1.78
C THR A 181 -14.66 0.05 -2.27
N THR A 182 -14.11 -1.13 -2.52
CA THR A 182 -14.91 -2.32 -2.81
C THR A 182 -14.73 -3.36 -1.73
N ASP A 183 -15.76 -4.14 -1.43
CA ASP A 183 -15.65 -5.24 -0.48
C ASP A 183 -16.08 -6.59 -1.06
N ARG A 184 -15.85 -7.64 -0.25
CA ARG A 184 -16.19 -9.02 -0.58
C ARG A 184 -17.70 -9.26 -0.69
N ASP A 185 -18.52 -8.41 -0.07
CA ASP A 185 -19.98 -8.50 -0.08
C ASP A 185 -20.60 -7.54 -1.10
N GLU A 186 -19.91 -7.40 -2.25
CA GLU A 186 -20.43 -6.82 -3.50
C GLU A 186 -20.68 -5.31 -3.44
N LYS A 187 -20.26 -4.64 -2.37
CA LYS A 187 -20.47 -3.19 -2.23
C LYS A 187 -19.32 -2.44 -2.86
N VAL A 188 -19.68 -1.45 -3.67
CA VAL A 188 -18.81 -0.35 -4.04
C VAL A 188 -19.30 0.87 -3.27
N ARG A 189 -18.51 1.34 -2.31
CA ARG A 189 -18.82 2.54 -1.51
C ARG A 189 -18.03 3.71 -2.09
N VAL A 190 -18.68 4.86 -2.19
CA VAL A 190 -18.05 6.14 -2.48
C VAL A 190 -18.15 6.99 -1.22
N SER A 191 -17.01 7.34 -0.64
CA SER A 191 -16.91 8.25 0.50
C SER A 191 -16.24 9.55 0.09
N ASN A 192 -16.57 10.65 0.77
CA ASN A 192 -15.80 11.89 0.64
C ASN A 192 -14.35 11.66 1.08
N TYR A 193 -13.41 12.39 0.54
CA TYR A 193 -12.02 12.38 0.98
C TYR A 193 -11.54 13.82 1.19
N PRO A 194 -10.86 14.14 2.32
CA PRO A 194 -10.36 13.24 3.37
C PRO A 194 -11.40 12.84 4.44
N GLN A 195 -12.60 13.41 4.42
CA GLN A 195 -13.67 13.12 5.41
C GLN A 195 -14.40 11.80 5.10
N ALA A 196 -13.67 10.69 5.13
CA ALA A 196 -14.14 9.38 4.65
C ALA A 196 -15.24 8.72 5.50
N PHE A 197 -15.50 9.28 6.69
CA PHE A 197 -16.67 8.98 7.50
C PHE A 197 -17.99 9.45 6.85
N VAL A 198 -17.95 10.40 5.91
CA VAL A 198 -19.11 10.84 5.14
C VAL A 198 -19.24 9.97 3.89
N ILE A 199 -20.21 9.05 3.91
CA ILE A 199 -20.57 8.25 2.73
C ILE A 199 -21.30 9.15 1.74
N HIS A 200 -20.77 9.25 0.53
CA HIS A 200 -21.40 9.98 -0.56
C HIS A 200 -22.50 9.13 -1.23
N SER A 201 -22.19 7.88 -1.57
CA SER A 201 -23.14 6.94 -2.16
C SER A 201 -22.63 5.50 -2.14
N PHE A 202 -23.48 4.57 -2.58
CA PHE A 202 -23.10 3.21 -2.96
C PHE A 202 -23.47 2.97 -4.42
N CYS A 203 -22.59 2.29 -5.16
CA CYS A 203 -22.90 1.80 -6.51
C CYS A 203 -23.43 0.37 -6.38
N LEU A 204 -24.76 0.23 -6.46
CA LEU A 204 -25.46 -1.05 -6.30
C LEU A 204 -25.71 -1.72 -7.67
N GLY A 205 -25.84 -3.05 -7.66
CA GLY A 205 -26.17 -3.84 -8.85
C GLY A 205 -25.18 -4.94 -9.20
N HIS A 206 -24.02 -4.98 -8.53
CA HIS A 206 -23.13 -6.13 -8.59
C HIS A 206 -23.78 -7.33 -7.89
N THR A 207 -23.64 -8.52 -8.49
CA THR A 207 -24.17 -9.79 -7.97
C THR A 207 -23.06 -10.74 -7.50
N GLN A 208 -21.83 -10.25 -7.48
CA GLN A 208 -20.60 -10.93 -7.04
C GLN A 208 -19.59 -9.88 -6.57
N PHE A 209 -18.56 -10.33 -5.85
CA PHE A 209 -17.52 -9.45 -5.31
C PHE A 209 -16.85 -8.59 -6.38
N VAL A 210 -16.59 -7.32 -6.07
CA VAL A 210 -15.92 -6.40 -7.00
C VAL A 210 -14.45 -6.34 -6.64
N ARG A 211 -13.60 -6.98 -7.44
CA ARG A 211 -12.17 -7.12 -7.12
C ARG A 211 -11.33 -5.86 -7.37
N SER A 212 -11.69 -5.04 -8.37
CA SER A 212 -10.89 -3.87 -8.72
C SER A 212 -11.70 -2.75 -9.36
N ILE A 213 -11.25 -1.51 -9.12
CA ILE A 213 -11.73 -0.27 -9.73
C ILE A 213 -10.63 0.24 -10.69
N VAL A 214 -11.01 0.50 -11.94
CA VAL A 214 -10.10 0.92 -13.02
C VAL A 214 -10.10 2.44 -13.19
#